data_AF-E1GUF9-F1
#
_entry.id   AF-E1GUF9-F1
#
_cell.length_a   1.000
_cell.length_b   1.000
_cell.length_c   1.000
_cell.angle_alpha   90.00
_cell.angle_beta   90.00
_cell.angle_gamma   90.00
#
_symmetry.space_group_name_H-M   'P 1'
#
loop_
_entity.id
_entity.type
_entity.pdbx_description
1 polymer ?
#
loop_
_entity_poly.entity_id
_entity_poly.type
_entity_poly.pdbx_seq_one_letter_code
_entity_poly.pdbx_strand_id
1 'polypeptide(L)'
;MCRYIPIAKTIIEQQRKLQAVKEEGCNTDVDNRLIFQPCCSRNVLAAKLSIVGKACSIKQRLSYHMGRHTFGTMCLSAGVPIESIAKMMGHASIASTQIYAQVTDCKISEDMDRLIAKHKCTNEIMEKEAYKTVV
;
A
#
# COMPACT_ATOMS: atom_id res chain seq x y z
N MET A 1 4.00 14.51 7.29
CA MET A 1 3.42 13.84 8.47
C MET A 1 2.44 12.79 7.98
N CYS A 2 2.65 11.51 8.31
CA CYS A 2 1.77 10.40 7.89
C CYS A 2 0.35 10.61 8.44
N ARG A 3 -0.66 10.65 7.56
CA ARG A 3 -2.07 10.69 7.96
C ARG A 3 -2.64 9.30 7.70
N TYR A 4 -3.15 8.66 8.76
CA TYR A 4 -3.87 7.38 8.82
C TYR A 4 -3.67 6.41 7.63
N ILE A 5 -2.97 5.30 7.88
CA ILE A 5 -2.82 4.19 6.92
C ILE A 5 -3.80 3.07 7.36
N PRO A 6 -4.75 2.62 6.51
CA PRO A 6 -5.73 1.59 6.87
C PRO A 6 -5.08 0.26 7.31
N ILE A 7 -3.94 -0.10 6.72
CA ILE A 7 -3.13 -1.29 7.08
C ILE A 7 -2.54 -1.17 8.50
N ALA A 8 -2.45 0.04 9.05
CA ALA A 8 -1.85 0.26 10.36
C ALA A 8 -2.55 -0.55 11.46
N LYS A 9 -3.88 -0.77 11.40
CA LYS A 9 -4.58 -1.54 12.43
C LYS A 9 -4.04 -2.96 12.57
N THR A 10 -3.92 -3.69 11.46
CA THR A 10 -3.40 -5.06 11.44
C THR A 10 -1.94 -5.12 11.88
N ILE A 11 -1.12 -4.18 11.43
CA ILE A 11 0.30 -4.11 11.84
C ILE A 11 0.40 -3.80 13.34
N ILE A 12 -0.42 -2.88 13.86
CA ILE A 12 -0.47 -2.54 15.29
C ILE A 12 -0.88 -3.76 16.11
N GLU A 13 -1.90 -4.50 15.68
CA GLU A 13 -2.33 -5.73 16.34
C GLU A 13 -1.24 -6.80 16.34
N GLN A 14 -0.58 -7.01 15.20
CA GLN A 14 0.56 -7.94 15.10
C GLN A 14 1.70 -7.54 16.03
N GLN A 15 2.04 -6.25 16.06
CA GLN A 15 3.11 -5.73 16.90
C GLN A 15 2.79 -5.88 18.40
N ARG A 16 1.54 -5.65 18.80
CA ARG A 16 1.06 -5.88 20.17
C ARG A 16 1.18 -7.36 20.56
N LYS A 17 0.81 -8.30 19.67
CA LYS A 17 0.97 -9.75 19.91
C LYS A 17 2.44 -10.13 20.13
N LEU A 18 3.36 -9.59 19.31
CA LEU A 18 4.80 -9.86 19.45
C LEU A 18 5.39 -9.29 20.75
N GLN A 19 4.85 -8.19 21.26
CA GLN A 19 5.27 -7.58 22.51
C GLN A 19 4.75 -8.32 23.75
N ALA A 20 3.53 -8.88 23.69
CA ALA A 20 2.97 -9.70 24.76
C ALA A 20 3.83 -10.94 25.08
N VAL A 21 4.53 -11.48 24.08
CA VAL A 21 5.45 -12.63 24.25
C VAL A 21 6.80 -12.22 24.86
N LYS A 22 7.17 -10.93 24.83
CA LYS A 22 8.47 -10.42 25.32
C LYS A 22 8.44 -9.83 26.72
N GLU A 23 7.26 -9.60 27.29
CA GLU A 23 7.11 -8.95 28.59
C GLU A 23 6.61 -9.93 29.65
N GLU A 24 7.50 -10.81 30.08
CA GLU A 24 7.49 -11.28 31.45
C GLU A 24 8.41 -10.34 32.25
N GLY A 25 7.84 -9.21 32.72
CA GLY A 25 8.47 -8.35 33.73
C GLY A 25 8.73 -6.90 33.31
N CYS A 26 7.75 -6.01 33.48
CA CYS A 26 7.92 -4.67 34.09
C CYS A 26 6.53 -4.00 34.23
N ASN A 27 6.22 -3.53 35.44
CA ASN A 27 5.05 -2.69 35.73
C ASN A 27 5.40 -1.22 35.43
N THR A 28 4.77 -0.60 34.42
CA THR A 28 4.57 0.85 34.33
C THR A 28 3.55 1.15 33.22
N ASP A 29 2.72 2.18 33.47
CA ASP A 29 1.56 2.66 32.70
C ASP A 29 1.38 2.16 31.25
N VAL A 30 0.31 1.37 31.06
CA VAL A 30 -0.07 0.70 29.80
C VAL A 30 -0.41 1.70 28.68
N ASP A 31 -0.79 2.93 29.02
CA ASP A 31 -1.38 3.90 28.08
C ASP A 31 -0.33 4.64 27.23
N ASN A 32 0.89 4.82 27.74
CA ASN A 32 1.91 5.64 27.05
C ASN A 32 3.04 4.84 26.38
N ARG A 33 2.84 3.51 26.23
CA ARG A 33 3.85 2.63 25.63
C ARG A 33 3.86 2.76 24.11
N LEU A 34 5.00 3.17 23.57
CA LEU A 34 5.20 3.26 22.12
C LEU A 34 5.02 1.88 21.46
N ILE A 35 4.08 1.77 20.52
CA ILE A 35 3.81 0.53 19.76
C ILE A 35 5.09 0.05 19.05
N PHE A 36 5.85 0.99 18.49
CA PHE A 36 7.19 0.74 17.98
C PHE A 36 8.18 1.45 18.89
N GLN A 37 8.93 0.65 19.64
CA GLN A 37 10.02 1.19 20.44
C GLN A 37 11.01 1.89 19.50
N PRO A 38 11.44 3.14 19.77
CA PRO A 38 12.36 3.91 18.93
C PRO A 38 13.76 3.30 19.06
N CYS A 39 13.93 2.11 18.50
CA CYS A 39 15.05 1.23 18.86
C CYS A 39 16.20 1.27 17.86
N CYS A 40 16.24 2.23 16.93
CA CYS A 40 17.32 2.25 15.96
C CYS A 40 17.53 3.61 15.31
N SER A 41 18.81 4.04 15.32
CA SER A 41 19.29 5.07 14.41
C SER A 41 19.08 4.64 12.94
N ARG A 42 19.12 5.60 12.02
CA ARG A 42 19.01 5.34 10.57
C ARG A 42 19.98 4.24 10.11
N ASN A 43 21.18 4.22 10.66
CA ASN A 43 22.22 3.24 10.33
C ASN A 43 21.85 1.83 10.82
N VAL A 44 21.34 1.71 12.04
CA VAL A 44 20.89 0.41 12.58
C VAL A 44 19.71 -0.12 11.77
N LEU A 45 18.76 0.74 11.38
CA LEU A 45 17.65 0.34 10.52
C LEU A 45 18.15 -0.14 9.14
N ALA A 46 19.09 0.58 8.54
CA ALA A 46 19.69 0.18 7.26
C ALA A 46 20.41 -1.17 7.34
N ALA A 47 21.15 -1.43 8.43
CA ALA A 47 21.80 -2.71 8.67
C ALA A 47 20.78 -3.85 8.81
N LYS A 48 19.70 -3.64 9.60
CA LYS A 48 18.61 -4.62 9.74
C LYS A 48 17.94 -4.92 8.39
N LEU A 49 17.65 -3.88 7.58
CA LEU A 49 17.10 -4.05 6.24
C LEU A 49 18.05 -4.81 5.31
N SER A 50 19.37 -4.61 5.43
CA SER A 50 20.35 -5.38 4.65
C SER A 50 20.33 -6.86 5.00
N ILE A 51 20.17 -7.21 6.29
CA ILE A 51 20.05 -8.61 6.72
C ILE A 51 18.81 -9.26 6.10
N VAL A 52 17.66 -8.58 6.19
CA VAL A 52 16.41 -9.07 5.58
C VAL A 52 16.56 -9.22 4.06
N GLY A 53 17.16 -8.24 3.38
CA GLY A 53 17.39 -8.31 1.93
C GLY A 53 18.25 -9.50 1.53
N LYS A 54 19.31 -9.80 2.29
CA LYS A 54 20.15 -10.98 2.07
C LYS A 54 19.38 -12.28 2.30
N ALA A 55 18.60 -12.36 3.38
CA ALA A 55 17.77 -13.54 3.68
C ALA A 55 16.73 -13.83 2.58
N CYS A 56 16.18 -12.77 1.96
CA CYS A 56 15.23 -12.88 0.86
C CYS A 56 15.89 -12.96 -0.53
N SER A 57 17.22 -13.07 -0.62
CA SER A 57 17.98 -13.08 -1.89
C SER A 57 17.70 -11.89 -2.82
N ILE A 58 17.42 -10.72 -2.23
CA ILE A 58 17.17 -9.48 -2.99
C ILE A 58 18.53 -8.86 -3.36
N LYS A 59 18.77 -8.72 -4.66
CA LYS A 59 20.05 -8.19 -5.20
C LYS A 59 20.21 -6.69 -4.96
N GLN A 60 19.10 -5.95 -4.93
CA GLN A 60 19.10 -4.51 -4.68
C GLN A 60 19.22 -4.18 -3.18
N ARG A 61 19.87 -3.06 -2.87
CA ARG A 61 19.98 -2.56 -1.51
C ARG A 61 18.63 -2.08 -0.98
N LEU A 62 18.04 -2.82 -0.03
CA LEU A 62 16.80 -2.40 0.63
C LEU A 62 16.99 -1.11 1.46
N SER A 63 16.03 -0.20 1.32
CA SER A 63 15.92 1.02 2.15
C SER A 63 14.46 1.29 2.52
N TYR A 64 14.24 2.11 3.55
CA TYR A 64 12.89 2.53 3.92
C TYR A 64 12.21 3.38 2.84
N HIS A 65 12.99 4.11 2.02
CA HIS A 65 12.48 4.79 0.83
C HIS A 65 11.97 3.79 -0.21
N MET A 66 12.70 2.70 -0.46
CA MET A 66 12.24 1.64 -1.37
C MET A 66 10.93 1.01 -0.90
N GLY A 67 10.81 0.68 0.39
CA GLY A 67 9.55 0.15 0.93
C GLY A 67 8.37 1.11 0.70
N ARG A 68 8.62 2.42 0.83
CA ARG A 68 7.64 3.46 0.55
C ARG A 68 7.28 3.55 -0.94
N HIS A 69 8.25 3.40 -1.85
CA HIS A 69 7.99 3.33 -3.29
C HIS A 69 7.19 2.09 -3.66
N THR A 70 7.59 0.92 -3.17
CA THR A 70 6.88 -0.34 -3.41
C THR A 70 5.44 -0.28 -2.94
N PHE A 71 5.17 0.30 -1.76
CA PHE A 71 3.81 0.52 -1.29
C PHE A 71 2.98 1.38 -2.25
N GLY A 72 3.52 2.52 -2.69
CA GLY A 72 2.84 3.40 -3.66
C GLY A 72 2.54 2.70 -4.99
N THR A 73 3.53 2.03 -5.56
CA THR A 73 3.37 1.26 -6.80
C THR A 73 2.35 0.14 -6.65
N MET A 74 2.39 -0.63 -5.55
CA MET A 74 1.42 -1.72 -5.31
C MET A 74 -0.01 -1.20 -5.19
N CYS A 75 -0.23 -0.10 -4.45
CA CYS A 75 -1.55 0.52 -4.34
C CYS A 75 -2.05 1.01 -5.69
N LEU A 76 -1.18 1.61 -6.51
CA LEU A 76 -1.53 2.07 -7.84
C LEU A 76 -1.87 0.90 -8.78
N SER A 77 -1.07 -0.16 -8.75
CA SER A 77 -1.34 -1.40 -9.50
C SER A 77 -2.66 -2.05 -9.07
N ALA A 78 -3.04 -1.93 -7.79
CA ALA A 78 -4.33 -2.39 -7.27
C ALA A 78 -5.52 -1.47 -7.63
N GLY A 79 -5.29 -0.37 -8.35
CA GLY A 79 -6.33 0.57 -8.78
C GLY A 79 -6.74 1.59 -7.72
N VAL A 80 -5.92 1.78 -6.68
CA VAL A 80 -6.16 2.84 -5.69
C VAL A 80 -5.81 4.19 -6.31
N PRO A 81 -6.71 5.19 -6.26
CA PRO A 81 -6.45 6.50 -6.87
C PRO A 81 -5.29 7.22 -6.18
N ILE A 82 -4.53 8.00 -6.95
CA ILE A 82 -3.26 8.61 -6.54
C ILE A 82 -3.44 9.60 -5.36
N GLU A 83 -4.61 10.23 -5.26
CA GLU A 83 -5.00 11.13 -4.17
C GLU A 83 -5.14 10.36 -2.85
N SER A 84 -5.75 9.18 -2.90
CA SER A 84 -5.88 8.29 -1.74
C SER A 84 -4.50 7.81 -1.28
N ILE A 85 -3.63 7.44 -2.23
CA ILE A 85 -2.25 7.06 -1.94
C ILE A 85 -1.49 8.23 -1.30
N ALA A 86 -1.56 9.43 -1.88
CA ALA A 86 -0.91 10.63 -1.35
C ALA A 86 -1.38 10.94 0.09
N LYS A 87 -2.68 10.80 0.36
CA LYS A 87 -3.27 10.99 1.70
C LYS A 87 -2.74 9.96 2.70
N MET A 88 -2.71 8.67 2.35
CA MET A 88 -2.15 7.60 3.19
C MET A 88 -0.65 7.82 3.47
N MET A 89 0.09 8.34 2.49
CA MET A 89 1.53 8.59 2.59
C MET A 89 1.88 9.90 3.31
N GLY A 90 0.87 10.70 3.69
CA GLY A 90 1.04 11.96 4.42
C GLY A 90 1.69 13.07 3.60
N HIS A 91 1.55 13.03 2.28
CA HIS A 91 2.03 14.07 1.39
C HIS A 91 1.07 15.27 1.40
N ALA A 92 1.62 16.49 1.50
CA ALA A 92 0.86 17.72 1.33
C ALA A 92 0.63 18.08 -0.14
N SER A 93 1.47 17.55 -1.05
CA SER A 93 1.39 17.76 -2.50
C SER A 93 1.52 16.44 -3.26
N ILE A 94 0.75 16.30 -4.34
CA ILE A 94 0.76 15.13 -5.24
C ILE A 94 2.08 15.06 -6.03
N ALA A 95 2.85 16.15 -6.12
CA ALA A 95 4.13 16.20 -6.86
C ALA A 95 5.13 15.12 -6.42
N SER A 96 5.19 14.80 -5.11
CA SER A 96 6.04 13.72 -4.60
C SER A 96 5.51 12.31 -4.89
N THR A 97 4.26 12.20 -5.32
CA THR A 97 3.57 10.97 -5.74
C THR A 97 3.54 10.85 -7.28
N GLN A 98 3.76 11.95 -8.03
CA GLN A 98 3.83 11.94 -9.50
C GLN A 98 4.99 11.09 -10.05
N ILE A 99 5.99 10.76 -9.23
CA ILE A 99 7.02 9.77 -9.58
C ILE A 99 6.43 8.39 -9.97
N TYR A 100 5.18 8.11 -9.58
CA TYR A 100 4.48 6.88 -9.96
C TYR A 100 3.77 7.00 -11.32
N ALA A 101 3.86 8.14 -12.01
CA ALA A 101 3.12 8.41 -13.24
C ALA A 101 3.49 7.48 -14.42
N GLN A 102 4.70 6.92 -14.46
CA GLN A 102 5.04 5.92 -15.48
C GLN A 102 4.19 4.64 -15.36
N VAL A 103 3.72 4.33 -14.15
CA VAL A 103 2.80 3.22 -13.91
C VAL A 103 1.36 3.63 -14.26
N THR A 104 1.01 4.92 -14.21
CA THR A 104 -0.32 5.38 -14.62
C THR A 104 -0.56 5.24 -16.12
N ASP A 105 0.43 5.43 -16.99
CA ASP A 105 0.17 5.39 -18.44
C ASP A 105 -0.31 4.01 -18.92
N CYS A 106 0.36 2.94 -18.48
CA CYS A 106 -0.10 1.57 -18.74
C CYS A 106 -1.48 1.31 -18.12
N LYS A 107 -1.71 1.82 -16.90
CA LYS A 107 -2.96 1.68 -16.15
C LYS A 107 -4.13 2.37 -16.85
N ILE A 108 -3.92 3.56 -17.39
CA ILE A 108 -4.93 4.34 -18.12
C ILE A 108 -5.38 3.55 -19.36
N SER A 109 -4.43 2.96 -20.09
CA SER A 109 -4.77 2.09 -21.22
C SER A 109 -5.64 0.90 -20.76
N GLU A 110 -5.22 0.19 -19.71
CA GLU A 110 -5.98 -0.96 -19.17
C GLU A 110 -7.38 -0.57 -18.68
N ASP A 111 -7.51 0.58 -18.01
CA ASP A 111 -8.77 1.06 -17.48
C ASP A 111 -9.72 1.51 -18.61
N MET A 112 -9.18 2.12 -19.67
CA MET A 112 -9.95 2.46 -20.88
C MET A 112 -10.40 1.21 -21.63
N ASP A 113 -9.53 0.21 -21.78
CA ASP A 113 -9.88 -1.07 -22.39
C ASP A 113 -11.00 -1.78 -21.60
N ARG A 114 -10.91 -1.78 -20.26
CA ARG A 114 -11.99 -2.28 -19.40
C ARG A 114 -13.29 -1.50 -19.57
N LEU A 115 -13.22 -0.18 -19.67
CA LEU A 115 -14.39 0.67 -19.85
C LEU A 115 -15.09 0.39 -21.19
N ILE A 116 -14.31 0.24 -22.27
CA ILE A 116 -14.80 -0.12 -23.60
C ILE A 116 -15.45 -1.51 -23.58
N ALA A 117 -14.79 -2.50 -22.96
CA ALA A 117 -15.32 -3.85 -22.84
C ALA A 117 -16.65 -3.88 -22.06
N LYS A 118 -16.75 -3.10 -20.97
CA LYS A 118 -17.98 -2.98 -20.17
C LYS A 118 -19.12 -2.38 -20.99
N HIS A 119 -18.87 -1.32 -21.77
CA HIS A 119 -19.91 -0.70 -22.60
C HIS A 119 -20.38 -1.62 -23.73
N LYS A 120 -19.46 -2.37 -24.38
CA LYS A 120 -19.85 -3.38 -25.37
C LYS A 120 -20.75 -4.46 -24.78
N CYS A 121 -20.36 -5.01 -23.62
CA CYS A 121 -21.15 -6.00 -22.90
C CYS A 121 -22.55 -5.47 -22.55
N THR A 122 -22.66 -4.23 -22.04
CA THR A 122 -23.95 -3.61 -21.74
C THR A 122 -24.82 -3.47 -22.99
N ASN A 123 -24.26 -3.01 -24.11
CA ASN A 123 -25.00 -2.86 -25.36
C ASN A 123 -25.50 -4.21 -25.90
N GLU A 124 -24.65 -5.24 -25.87
CA GLU A 124 -25.01 -6.60 -26.30
C GLU A 124 -26.11 -7.23 -25.43
N ILE A 125 -26.11 -6.94 -24.12
CA ILE A 125 -27.18 -7.38 -23.20
C ILE A 125 -28.49 -6.66 -23.55
N MET A 126 -28.45 -5.34 -23.76
CA MET A 126 -29.62 -4.56 -24.13
C MET A 126 -30.23 -5.00 -25.47
N GLU A 127 -29.40 -5.29 -26.47
CA GLU A 127 -29.86 -5.81 -27.77
C GLU A 127 -30.51 -7.20 -27.65
N LYS A 128 -29.94 -8.09 -26.83
CA LYS A 128 -30.51 -9.43 -26.58
C LYS A 128 -31.83 -9.37 -25.81
N GLU A 129 -31.97 -8.47 -24.83
CA GLU A 129 -33.24 -8.29 -24.11
C GLU A 129 -34.32 -7.63 -24.98
N ALA A 130 -33.94 -6.68 -25.83
CA ALA A 130 -34.85 -6.09 -26.82
C ALA A 130 -35.40 -7.16 -27.78
N TYR A 131 -34.55 -8.05 -28.31
CA TYR A 131 -35.00 -9.14 -29.17
C TYR A 131 -35.93 -10.14 -28.47
N LYS A 132 -35.74 -10.38 -27.17
CA LYS A 132 -36.58 -11.30 -26.37
C LYS A 132 -37.96 -10.73 -26.02
N THR A 133 -38.13 -9.41 -26.09
CA THR A 133 -39.42 -8.75 -25.78
C THR A 133 -40.31 -8.63 -27.03
N VAL A 134 -39.72 -8.78 -28.22
CA VAL A 134 -40.40 -8.64 -29.52
C VAL A 134 -40.84 -10.01 -30.11
N VAL A 135 -40.35 -11.13 -29.55
CA VAL A 135 -40.72 -12.51 -29.91
C VAL A 135 -41.54 -13.13 -28.78
#